data_AF-F2I3P0-F1
#
_entry.id   AF-F2I3P0-F1
#
_cell.length_a   1.000
_cell.length_b   1.000
_cell.length_c   1.000
_cell.angle_alpha   90.00
_cell.angle_beta   90.00
_cell.angle_gamma   90.00
#
_symmetry.space_group_name_H-M   'P 1'
#
loop_
_entity.id
_entity.type
_entity.pdbx_description
1 polymer ?
#
loop_
_entity_poly.entity_id
_entity_poly.type
_entity_poly.pdbx_seq_one_letter_code
_entity_poly.pdbx_strand_id
1 'polypeptide(L)'
;MKKNNKGFTLIELLVVVAIIGILAAVGTVAYNGYTAGAKKASAKSNHATVVKYIAAEDQKCNIGETKAMSTELTCSGRTGADVIVAAKEALKDFKNPYDPDSAAVRSSSAYAAKADMGFVNMEATGNVLTITTCFQNDCATVDGEAPTVVNTVEVAE
;
A
#
# COMPACT_ATOMS: atom_id res chain seq x y z
N MET A 1 -9.51 -56.47 28.99
CA MET A 1 -8.54 -55.39 28.71
C MET A 1 -8.97 -54.14 29.48
N LYS A 2 -8.27 -53.78 30.57
CA LYS A 2 -8.56 -52.55 31.34
C LYS A 2 -7.93 -51.37 30.61
N LYS A 3 -8.75 -50.44 30.08
CA LYS A 3 -8.26 -49.18 29.50
C LYS A 3 -7.69 -48.33 30.63
N ASN A 4 -6.39 -48.05 30.57
CA ASN A 4 -5.67 -47.21 31.51
C ASN A 4 -5.94 -45.73 31.15
N ASN A 5 -7.11 -45.21 31.54
CA ASN A 5 -7.46 -43.81 31.31
C ASN A 5 -6.68 -42.94 32.31
N LYS A 6 -5.45 -42.55 31.96
CA LYS A 6 -4.72 -41.51 32.67
C LYS A 6 -5.46 -40.19 32.46
N GLY A 7 -6.12 -39.69 33.51
CA GLY A 7 -6.72 -38.36 33.52
C GLY A 7 -5.64 -37.29 33.50
N PHE A 8 -5.91 -36.19 32.79
CA PHE A 8 -5.07 -34.99 32.81
C PHE A 8 -5.21 -34.29 34.17
N THR A 9 -4.11 -33.89 34.80
CA THR A 9 -4.17 -33.21 36.09
C THR A 9 -4.46 -31.72 35.91
N LEU A 10 -5.16 -31.12 36.86
CA LEU A 10 -5.42 -29.67 36.84
C LEU A 10 -4.14 -28.86 36.91
N ILE A 11 -3.10 -29.37 37.59
CA ILE A 11 -1.81 -28.70 37.69
C ILE A 11 -1.07 -28.69 36.34
N GLU A 12 -1.13 -29.78 35.57
CA GLU A 12 -0.60 -29.81 34.20
C GLU A 12 -1.31 -28.77 33.32
N LEU A 13 -2.62 -28.62 33.47
CA LEU A 13 -3.39 -27.61 32.74
C LEU A 13 -2.96 -26.18 33.10
N LEU A 14 -2.78 -25.90 34.40
CA LEU A 14 -2.40 -24.58 34.88
C LEU A 14 -1.03 -24.14 34.37
N VAL A 15 -0.05 -25.06 34.35
CA VAL A 15 1.29 -24.76 33.82
C VAL A 15 1.23 -24.48 32.32
N VAL A 16 0.45 -25.23 31.55
CA VAL A 16 0.29 -25.01 30.10
C VAL A 16 -0.32 -23.63 29.82
N VAL A 17 -1.37 -23.25 30.55
CA VAL A 17 -2.00 -21.93 30.41
C VAL A 17 -1.02 -20.80 30.74
N ALA A 18 -0.21 -20.97 31.79
CA ALA A 18 0.81 -19.99 32.17
C ALA A 18 1.86 -19.79 31.06
N ILE A 19 2.35 -20.88 30.44
CA ILE A 19 3.32 -20.81 29.34
C ILE A 19 2.69 -20.16 28.10
N ILE A 20 1.48 -20.54 27.71
CA ILE A 20 0.76 -19.94 26.58
C ILE A 20 0.55 -18.43 26.80
N GLY A 21 0.24 -18.01 28.03
CA GLY A 21 0.09 -16.59 28.38
C GLY A 21 1.35 -15.77 28.12
N ILE A 22 2.52 -16.28 28.54
CA ILE A 22 3.81 -15.60 28.30
C ILE A 22 4.14 -15.56 26.81
N LEU A 23 3.97 -16.68 26.10
CA LEU A 23 4.23 -16.75 24.65
C LEU A 23 3.30 -15.84 23.85
N ALA A 24 2.03 -15.74 24.23
CA ALA A 24 1.06 -14.85 23.59
C ALA A 24 1.44 -13.38 23.77
N ALA A 25 1.89 -12.98 24.96
CA ALA A 25 2.31 -11.60 25.22
C ALA A 25 3.51 -11.18 24.35
N VAL A 26 4.58 -11.99 24.33
CA VAL A 26 5.77 -11.72 23.51
C VAL A 26 5.45 -11.81 22.01
N GLY A 27 4.68 -12.83 21.62
CA GLY A 27 4.27 -13.05 20.23
C GLY A 27 3.46 -11.89 19.67
N THR A 28 2.57 -11.28 20.47
CA THR A 28 1.74 -10.15 20.04
C THR A 28 2.58 -8.92 19.69
N VAL A 29 3.54 -8.55 20.54
CA VAL A 29 4.41 -7.38 20.29
C VAL A 29 5.26 -7.60 19.04
N ALA A 30 5.86 -8.79 18.90
CA ALA A 30 6.65 -9.13 17.73
C ALA A 30 5.82 -9.11 16.44
N TYR A 31 4.63 -9.74 16.46
CA TYR A 31 3.73 -9.80 15.31
C TYR A 31 3.28 -8.41 14.84
N ASN A 32 2.94 -7.52 15.77
CA ASN A 32 2.57 -6.14 15.44
C ASN A 32 3.73 -5.39 14.77
N GLY A 33 4.97 -5.58 15.23
CA GLY A 33 6.15 -5.01 14.58
C GLY A 33 6.38 -5.54 13.16
N TYR A 34 6.29 -6.87 12.97
CA TYR A 34 6.45 -7.50 11.65
C TYR A 34 5.38 -7.05 10.66
N THR A 35 4.12 -7.03 11.08
CA THR A 35 3.01 -6.57 10.22
C THR A 35 3.13 -5.10 9.86
N ALA A 36 3.53 -4.23 10.80
CA ALA A 36 3.80 -2.82 10.51
C ALA A 36 4.93 -2.65 9.48
N GLY A 37 6.04 -3.39 9.64
CA GLY A 37 7.14 -3.39 8.68
C GLY A 37 6.73 -3.87 7.29
N ALA A 38 5.93 -4.94 7.21
CA ALA A 38 5.40 -5.47 5.97
C ALA A 38 4.47 -4.46 5.25
N LYS A 39 3.58 -3.80 6.00
CA LYS A 39 2.69 -2.76 5.45
C LYS A 39 3.48 -1.58 4.88
N LYS A 40 4.50 -1.11 5.60
CA LYS A 40 5.42 -0.05 5.13
C LYS A 40 6.14 -0.45 3.83
N ALA A 41 6.69 -1.66 3.78
CA ALA A 41 7.38 -2.16 2.58
C ALA A 41 6.42 -2.29 1.40
N SER A 42 5.22 -2.83 1.62
CA SER A 42 4.18 -2.97 0.60
C SER A 42 3.70 -1.62 0.07
N ALA A 43 3.49 -0.61 0.94
CA ALA A 43 3.10 0.73 0.51
C ALA A 43 4.16 1.37 -0.40
N LYS A 44 5.44 1.26 -0.03
CA LYS A 44 6.56 1.72 -0.88
C LYS A 44 6.65 0.96 -2.19
N SER A 45 6.42 -0.36 -2.17
CA SER A 45 6.39 -1.18 -3.37
C SER A 45 5.27 -0.77 -4.31
N ASN A 46 4.05 -0.55 -3.78
CA ASN A 46 2.91 -0.07 -4.57
C ASN A 46 3.23 1.28 -5.22
N HIS A 47 3.79 2.22 -4.46
CA HIS A 47 4.23 3.52 -4.98
C HIS A 47 5.21 3.36 -6.15
N ALA A 48 6.30 2.60 -5.95
CA ALA A 48 7.31 2.42 -6.97
C ALA A 48 6.76 1.73 -8.24
N THR A 49 5.85 0.77 -8.07
CA THR A 49 5.17 0.12 -9.19
C THR A 49 4.27 1.09 -9.94
N VAL A 50 3.49 1.93 -9.25
CA VAL A 50 2.61 2.93 -9.87
C VAL A 50 3.43 3.95 -10.69
N VAL A 51 4.51 4.50 -10.12
CA VAL A 51 5.40 5.44 -10.81
C VAL A 51 5.96 4.81 -12.10
N LYS A 52 6.49 3.58 -12.01
CA LYS A 52 7.04 2.86 -13.16
C LYS A 52 5.98 2.50 -14.19
N TYR A 53 4.80 2.08 -13.74
CA TYR A 53 3.68 1.73 -14.60
C TYR A 53 3.24 2.94 -15.41
N ILE A 54 3.03 4.08 -14.76
CA ILE A 54 2.61 5.31 -15.44
C ILE A 54 3.64 5.75 -16.48
N ALA A 55 4.92 5.80 -16.10
CA ALA A 55 5.99 6.18 -17.02
C ALA A 55 6.10 5.22 -18.23
N ALA A 56 5.98 3.91 -18.00
CA ALA A 56 6.09 2.91 -19.06
C ALA A 56 4.86 2.89 -19.99
N GLU A 57 3.65 3.04 -19.44
CA GLU A 57 2.43 3.07 -20.23
C GLU A 57 2.28 4.39 -21.00
N ASP A 58 2.68 5.52 -20.42
CA ASP A 58 2.69 6.79 -21.15
C ASP A 58 3.65 6.76 -22.34
N GLN A 59 4.80 6.08 -22.17
CA GLN A 59 5.76 5.92 -23.26
C GLN A 59 5.19 5.13 -24.45
N LYS A 60 4.23 4.24 -24.24
CA LYS A 60 3.52 3.57 -25.34
C LYS A 60 2.78 4.57 -26.23
N CYS A 61 2.18 5.59 -25.62
CA CYS A 61 1.55 6.66 -26.37
C CYS A 61 2.56 7.50 -27.15
N ASN A 62 3.78 7.71 -26.63
CA ASN A 62 4.84 8.45 -27.31
C ASN A 62 5.42 7.72 -28.53
N ILE A 63 5.33 6.38 -28.57
CA ILE A 63 5.76 5.56 -29.71
C ILE A 63 4.63 5.29 -30.73
N GLY A 64 3.46 5.91 -30.56
CA GLY A 64 2.38 5.90 -31.55
C GLY A 64 1.24 4.91 -31.30
N GLU A 65 1.14 4.31 -30.10
CA GLU A 65 -0.04 3.51 -29.75
C GLU A 65 -1.30 4.39 -29.60
N THR A 66 -2.46 3.82 -29.92
CA THR A 66 -3.74 4.53 -29.77
C THR A 66 -4.30 4.47 -28.35
N LYS A 67 -3.96 3.39 -27.63
CA LYS A 67 -4.41 3.12 -26.27
C LYS A 67 -3.26 2.64 -25.39
N ALA A 68 -3.32 3.01 -24.11
CA ALA A 68 -2.38 2.56 -23.08
C ALA A 68 -3.14 2.26 -21.77
N MET A 69 -2.41 1.87 -20.73
CA MET A 69 -2.94 1.58 -19.39
C MET A 69 -4.08 0.56 -19.41
N SER A 70 -3.83 -0.61 -20.01
CA SER A 70 -4.86 -1.65 -20.17
C SER A 70 -6.13 -1.17 -20.89
N THR A 71 -5.97 -0.32 -21.90
CA THR A 71 -7.04 0.27 -22.73
C THR A 71 -7.87 1.38 -22.07
N GLU A 72 -7.52 1.76 -20.84
CA GLU A 72 -8.18 2.82 -20.07
C GLU A 72 -7.72 4.23 -20.48
N LEU A 73 -6.53 4.36 -21.09
CA LEU A 73 -6.01 5.64 -21.59
C LEU A 73 -6.13 5.70 -23.11
N THR A 74 -6.70 6.79 -23.62
CA THR A 74 -6.61 7.14 -25.05
C THR A 74 -5.43 8.09 -25.24
N CYS A 75 -4.52 7.75 -26.15
CA CYS A 75 -3.24 8.45 -26.25
C CYS A 75 -3.32 9.83 -26.93
N SER A 76 -4.36 10.06 -27.74
CA SER A 76 -4.57 11.32 -28.45
C SER A 76 -5.14 12.39 -27.51
N GLY A 77 -4.46 13.54 -27.40
CA GLY A 77 -4.91 14.69 -26.62
C GLY A 77 -4.97 14.44 -25.11
N ARG A 78 -4.25 13.43 -24.61
CA ARG A 78 -4.25 13.05 -23.20
C ARG A 78 -3.63 14.15 -22.33
N THR A 79 -4.20 14.33 -21.15
CA THR A 79 -3.66 15.23 -20.11
C THR A 79 -3.20 14.43 -18.91
N GLY A 80 -2.48 15.06 -17.99
CA GLY A 80 -2.12 14.41 -16.73
C GLY A 80 -3.33 13.94 -15.92
N ALA A 81 -4.48 14.61 -16.03
CA ALA A 81 -5.72 14.19 -15.38
C ALA A 81 -6.28 12.89 -16.00
N ASP A 82 -6.23 12.75 -17.33
CA ASP A 82 -6.68 11.53 -18.03
C ASP A 82 -5.83 10.32 -17.64
N VAL A 83 -4.51 10.54 -17.53
CA VAL A 83 -3.56 9.53 -17.08
C VAL A 83 -3.87 9.05 -15.66
N ILE A 84 -4.23 9.96 -14.75
CA ILE A 84 -4.64 9.60 -13.38
C ILE A 84 -5.91 8.75 -13.39
N VAL A 85 -6.92 9.13 -14.17
CA VAL A 85 -8.18 8.37 -14.28
C VAL A 85 -7.90 6.96 -14.81
N ALA A 86 -7.15 6.85 -15.90
CA ALA A 86 -6.79 5.57 -16.49
C ALA A 86 -5.94 4.69 -15.54
N ALA A 87 -4.96 5.28 -14.85
CA ALA A 87 -4.11 4.56 -13.92
C ALA A 87 -4.89 4.01 -12.72
N LYS A 88 -5.90 4.76 -12.22
CA LYS A 88 -6.77 4.27 -11.14
C LYS A 88 -7.56 3.02 -11.56
N GLU A 89 -8.13 3.03 -12.77
CA GLU A 89 -8.90 1.89 -13.28
C GLU A 89 -8.00 0.70 -13.58
N ALA A 90 -6.86 0.94 -14.23
CA ALA A 90 -5.91 -0.11 -14.57
C ALA A 90 -5.24 -0.77 -13.34
N LEU A 91 -5.14 -0.04 -12.22
CA LEU A 91 -4.51 -0.51 -10.97
C LEU A 91 -5.51 -0.71 -9.83
N LYS A 92 -6.81 -0.84 -10.11
CA LYS A 92 -7.87 -0.99 -9.09
C LYS A 92 -7.69 -2.19 -8.15
N ASP A 93 -6.97 -3.21 -8.61
CA ASP A 93 -6.72 -4.44 -7.84
C ASP A 93 -5.59 -4.26 -6.80
N PHE A 94 -4.81 -3.19 -6.89
CA PHE A 94 -3.82 -2.87 -5.87
C PHE A 94 -4.52 -2.46 -4.60
N LYS A 95 -4.36 -3.25 -3.53
CA LYS A 95 -4.96 -2.98 -2.22
C LYS A 95 -4.06 -2.15 -1.34
N ASN A 96 -4.66 -1.27 -0.55
CA ASN A 96 -3.92 -0.51 0.44
C ASN A 96 -3.50 -1.44 1.61
N PRO A 97 -2.22 -1.54 1.97
CA PRO A 97 -1.77 -2.40 3.07
C PRO A 97 -2.31 -2.00 4.45
N TYR A 98 -2.69 -0.73 4.61
CA TYR A 98 -3.26 -0.18 5.85
C TYR A 98 -4.79 -0.21 5.86
N ASP A 99 -5.43 -0.29 4.69
CA ASP A 99 -6.88 -0.42 4.49
C ASP A 99 -7.19 -1.40 3.34
N PRO A 100 -7.22 -2.72 3.61
CA PRO A 100 -7.31 -3.75 2.57
C PRO A 100 -8.59 -3.71 1.72
N ASP A 101 -9.64 -3.07 2.21
CA ASP A 101 -10.92 -2.95 1.50
C ASP A 101 -10.85 -1.87 0.40
N SER A 102 -9.96 -0.89 0.57
CA SER A 102 -9.74 0.21 -0.36
C SER A 102 -8.69 -0.09 -1.43
N ALA A 103 -8.89 0.45 -2.63
CA ALA A 103 -7.85 0.51 -3.65
C ALA A 103 -6.72 1.45 -3.19
N ALA A 104 -5.46 1.06 -3.41
CA ALA A 104 -4.30 1.83 -3.01
C ALA A 104 -4.13 3.11 -3.84
N VAL A 105 -4.47 3.05 -5.13
CA VAL A 105 -4.24 4.13 -6.09
C VAL A 105 -5.45 5.06 -6.13
N ARG A 106 -5.25 6.35 -5.89
CA ARG A 106 -6.32 7.35 -5.91
C ARG A 106 -5.85 8.71 -6.41
N SER A 107 -6.81 9.55 -6.81
CA SER A 107 -6.57 10.96 -7.09
C SER A 107 -6.96 11.76 -5.86
N SER A 108 -5.98 12.37 -5.19
CA SER A 108 -6.16 13.14 -3.96
C SER A 108 -4.90 13.94 -3.66
N SER A 109 -5.04 15.11 -3.04
CA SER A 109 -3.93 15.86 -2.44
C SER A 109 -3.77 15.57 -0.94
N ALA A 110 -4.61 14.71 -0.36
CA ALA A 110 -4.53 14.33 1.05
C ALA A 110 -3.54 13.19 1.29
N TYR A 111 -2.49 13.46 2.08
CA TYR A 111 -1.44 12.49 2.44
C TYR A 111 -0.92 12.63 3.88
N ALA A 112 -1.54 13.48 4.69
CA ALA A 112 -1.01 13.92 5.98
C ALA A 112 -1.78 13.37 7.20
N ALA A 113 -2.89 12.68 7.00
CA ALA A 113 -3.66 12.08 8.08
C ALA A 113 -3.43 10.56 8.15
N LYS A 114 -3.70 9.96 9.32
CA LYS A 114 -3.73 8.51 9.50
C LYS A 114 -4.59 7.78 8.44
N ALA A 115 -5.70 8.39 8.06
CA ALA A 115 -6.60 7.86 7.03
C ALA A 115 -5.98 7.84 5.62
N ASP A 116 -4.86 8.53 5.41
CA ASP A 116 -4.14 8.58 4.13
C ASP A 116 -2.97 7.60 4.06
N MET A 117 -2.72 6.83 5.12
CA MET A 117 -1.63 5.86 5.17
C MET A 117 -1.76 4.81 4.06
N GLY A 118 -0.66 4.58 3.34
CA GLY A 118 -0.55 3.54 2.31
C GLY A 118 -1.23 3.86 0.98
N PHE A 119 -1.96 4.98 0.89
CA PHE A 119 -2.51 5.42 -0.38
C PHE A 119 -1.40 5.97 -1.29
N VAL A 120 -1.49 5.63 -2.56
CA VAL A 120 -0.71 6.22 -3.64
C VAL A 120 -1.56 7.33 -4.23
N ASN A 121 -1.31 8.54 -3.73
CA ASN A 121 -2.00 9.75 -4.14
C ASN A 121 -1.37 10.28 -5.42
N MET A 122 -2.19 10.56 -6.42
CA MET A 122 -1.76 11.17 -7.67
C MET A 122 -2.47 12.50 -7.88
N GLU A 123 -1.70 13.52 -8.19
CA GLU A 123 -2.16 14.87 -8.50
C GLU A 123 -1.49 15.33 -9.80
N ALA A 124 -2.24 15.95 -10.71
CA ALA A 124 -1.72 16.44 -11.97
C ALA A 124 -1.73 17.98 -11.98
N THR A 125 -0.58 18.57 -12.28
CA THR A 125 -0.46 19.99 -12.58
C THR A 125 -0.03 20.11 -14.04
N GLY A 126 -1.01 20.28 -14.92
CA GLY A 126 -0.79 20.16 -16.38
C GLY A 126 -0.36 18.74 -16.75
N ASN A 127 0.84 18.62 -17.31
CA ASN A 127 1.42 17.34 -17.75
C ASN A 127 2.33 16.70 -16.69
N VAL A 128 2.53 17.35 -15.55
CA VAL A 128 3.36 16.80 -14.47
C VAL A 128 2.47 16.14 -13.44
N LEU A 129 2.58 14.82 -13.29
CA LEU A 129 1.98 14.06 -12.20
C LEU A 129 2.92 14.07 -11.01
N THR A 130 2.40 14.47 -9.86
CA THR A 130 3.03 14.29 -8.56
C THR A 130 2.37 13.11 -7.87
N ILE A 131 3.18 12.10 -7.53
CA ILE A 131 2.75 10.89 -6.87
C ILE A 131 3.32 10.92 -5.46
N THR A 132 2.46 10.85 -4.45
CA THR A 132 2.82 10.96 -3.03
C THR A 132 2.23 9.80 -2.23
N THR A 133 3.06 9.14 -1.42
CA THR A 133 2.61 8.06 -0.52
C THR A 133 3.19 8.24 0.86
N CYS A 134 2.32 8.36 1.85
CA CYS A 134 2.68 8.22 3.26
C CYS A 134 2.74 6.73 3.64
N PHE A 135 3.79 6.29 4.33
CA PHE A 135 4.03 4.87 4.59
C PHE A 135 4.22 4.47 6.06
N GLN A 136 4.23 5.41 7.02
CA GLN A 136 4.37 5.13 8.45
C GLN A 136 3.91 6.31 9.33
N ASN A 137 3.96 6.12 10.65
CA ASN A 137 3.77 7.15 11.70
C ASN A 137 2.47 7.95 11.59
N ASP A 138 1.36 7.33 11.15
CA ASP A 138 0.09 8.03 10.96
C ASP A 138 0.21 9.29 10.08
N CYS A 139 1.21 9.30 9.18
CA CYS A 139 1.60 10.42 8.32
C CYS A 139 2.13 11.65 9.06
N ALA A 140 2.34 11.53 10.37
CA ALA A 140 2.96 12.56 11.17
C ALA A 140 4.45 12.68 10.87
N THR A 141 4.88 13.94 10.75
CA THR A 141 6.30 14.31 10.67
C THR A 141 7.02 13.89 11.94
N VAL A 142 8.17 13.23 11.78
CA VAL A 142 9.08 12.90 12.88
C VAL A 142 10.41 13.58 12.58
N ASP A 143 10.95 14.32 13.55
CA ASP A 143 12.22 15.05 13.42
C ASP A 143 12.29 16.01 12.21
N GLY A 144 11.14 16.59 11.84
CA GLY A 144 11.04 17.50 10.68
C GLY A 144 10.88 16.80 9.33
N GLU A 145 10.93 15.46 9.28
CA GLU A 145 10.75 14.68 8.06
C GLU A 145 9.37 14.00 8.02
N ALA A 146 8.61 14.30 6.96
CA ALA A 146 7.36 13.60 6.70
C ALA A 146 7.66 12.16 6.21
N PRO A 147 6.92 11.15 6.69
CA PRO A 147 7.12 9.74 6.30
C PRO A 147 6.54 9.43 4.91
N THR A 148 6.92 10.24 3.91
CA THR A 148 6.37 10.22 2.56
C THR A 148 7.43 9.88 1.52
N VAL A 149 7.03 9.17 0.47
CA VAL A 149 7.79 9.08 -0.79
C VAL A 149 7.05 9.92 -1.83
N VAL A 150 7.80 10.77 -2.54
CA VAL A 150 7.28 11.65 -3.59
C VAL A 150 8.08 11.42 -4.85
N ASN A 151 7.38 11.19 -5.97
CA ASN A 151 7.95 11.08 -7.30
C ASN A 151 7.12 11.90 -8.27
N THR A 152 7.78 12.56 -9.22
CA THR A 152 7.11 13.24 -10.33
C THR A 152 7.30 12.44 -11.61
N VAL A 153 6.25 12.40 -12.43
CA VAL A 153 6.27 11.79 -13.76
C VAL A 153 5.66 12.81 -14.72
N GLU A 154 6.41 13.19 -15.75
CA GLU A 154 5.89 14.01 -16.83
C GLU A 154 5.23 13.08 -17.86
N VAL A 155 3.97 13.36 -18.18
CA VAL A 155 3.15 12.57 -19.09
C VAL A 155 2.57 13.50 -20.16
N ALA A 156 2.78 13.12 -21.41
CA ALA A 156 2.39 13.86 -22.62
C ALA A 156 3.17 15.14 -22.98
N GLU A 157 3.31 15.32 -24.29
CA GLU A 157 3.21 16.61 -25.01
C GLU A 157 1.90 16.61 -25.81
#